data_AF-A0A671YM24-F1
#
_entry.id   AF-A0A671YM24-F1
#
_cell.length_a   1.000
_cell.length_b   1.000
_cell.length_c   1.000
_cell.angle_alpha   90.00
_cell.angle_beta   90.00
_cell.angle_gamma   90.00
#
_symmetry.space_group_name_H-M   'P 1'
#
loop_
_entity.id
_entity.type
_entity.pdbx_description
1 polymer ?
#
loop_
_entity_poly.entity_id
_entity_poly.type
_entity_poly.pdbx_seq_one_letter_code
_entity_poly.pdbx_strand_id
1 'polypeptide(L)'
;MLHISELHATKIKKKKKHFPVNTSSLCPSGEALQCYTCMGSNNNDCNRQGSKSCPSYSDACAVVVGHDSGVMKSCSYKSFCSQATSQGYRAPGVKVHCCYSDDCNVTSFACRLPELSFLLLFLPLLFHYLFKLSYY
;
A
#
# COMPACT_ATOMS: atom_id res chain seq x y z
N MET A 1 -42.05 -30.97 -15.62
CA MET A 1 -41.36 -31.69 -14.53
C MET A 1 -39.91 -31.23 -14.54
N LEU A 2 -39.47 -30.67 -13.40
CA LEU A 2 -38.12 -30.29 -12.94
C LEU A 2 -36.94 -30.51 -13.93
N HIS A 3 -36.03 -29.56 -14.13
CA HIS A 3 -35.05 -29.27 -13.09
C HIS A 3 -34.47 -27.84 -13.19
N ILE A 4 -34.60 -27.13 -12.07
CA ILE A 4 -33.79 -25.98 -11.67
C ILE A 4 -32.37 -26.48 -11.41
N SER A 5 -31.40 -26.06 -12.22
CA SER A 5 -29.95 -26.08 -11.91
C SER A 5 -29.24 -25.18 -12.94
N GLU A 6 -28.14 -24.55 -12.53
CA GLU A 6 -27.32 -23.57 -13.28
C GLU A 6 -27.67 -22.08 -13.11
N LEU A 7 -28.42 -21.73 -12.07
CA LEU A 7 -28.53 -20.35 -11.60
C LEU A 7 -27.35 -19.90 -10.72
N HIS A 8 -26.09 -20.29 -10.97
CA HIS A 8 -24.97 -19.88 -10.07
C HIS A 8 -23.59 -19.65 -10.70
N ALA A 9 -23.47 -19.41 -12.01
CA ALA A 9 -22.15 -19.19 -12.65
C ALA A 9 -21.77 -17.72 -12.92
N THR A 10 -22.60 -16.72 -12.60
CA THR A 10 -22.41 -15.34 -13.12
C THR A 10 -22.56 -14.24 -12.07
N LYS A 11 -21.91 -14.39 -10.90
CA LYS A 11 -21.85 -13.28 -9.93
C LYS A 11 -20.57 -13.15 -9.11
N ILE A 12 -19.42 -13.51 -9.67
CA ILE A 12 -18.19 -12.78 -9.36
C ILE A 12 -18.00 -11.78 -10.49
N LYS A 13 -18.79 -10.70 -10.47
CA LYS A 13 -18.39 -9.49 -11.18
C LYS A 13 -17.03 -9.13 -10.60
N LYS A 14 -15.96 -9.48 -11.33
CA LYS A 14 -14.73 -8.71 -11.32
C LYS A 14 -15.18 -7.27 -11.52
N LYS A 15 -15.43 -6.56 -10.42
CA LYS A 15 -15.24 -5.13 -10.37
C LYS A 15 -13.74 -4.97 -10.59
N LYS A 16 -13.31 -5.12 -11.85
CA LYS A 16 -12.35 -4.20 -12.44
C LYS A 16 -12.98 -2.84 -12.16
N LYS A 17 -12.68 -2.28 -10.99
CA LYS A 17 -12.70 -0.84 -10.83
C LYS A 17 -11.63 -0.41 -11.82
N HIS A 18 -12.08 -0.19 -13.04
CA HIS A 18 -11.34 0.52 -14.04
C HIS A 18 -11.09 1.88 -13.40
N PHE A 19 -9.96 2.02 -12.73
CA PHE A 19 -9.36 3.32 -12.56
C PHE A 19 -9.19 3.83 -14.00
N PRO A 20 -9.81 4.96 -14.38
CA PRO A 20 -9.71 5.45 -15.73
C PRO A 20 -8.23 5.73 -16.00
N VAL A 21 -7.60 4.87 -16.80
CA VAL A 21 -6.30 5.16 -17.38
C VAL A 21 -6.61 5.86 -18.70
N ASN A 22 -6.86 7.17 -18.62
CA ASN A 22 -6.94 7.99 -19.82
C ASN A 22 -5.52 8.09 -20.41
N THR A 23 -5.28 7.32 -21.46
CA THR A 23 -4.14 7.47 -22.36
C THR A 23 -4.19 8.84 -23.03
N SER A 24 -3.12 9.63 -22.84
CA SER A 24 -2.46 10.56 -23.79
C SER A 24 -2.10 11.90 -23.14
N SER A 25 -0.82 12.08 -22.81
CA SER A 25 -0.11 13.37 -22.90
C SER A 25 1.38 13.14 -22.72
N LEU A 26 2.14 13.39 -23.80
CA LEU A 26 3.59 13.55 -23.74
C LEU A 26 3.89 14.81 -22.93
N CYS A 27 4.62 14.69 -21.82
CA CYS A 27 5.37 15.77 -21.19
C CYS A 27 6.67 15.19 -20.60
N PRO A 28 7.77 15.95 -20.58
CA PRO A 28 9.13 15.42 -20.68
C PRO A 28 9.68 14.89 -19.35
N SER A 29 10.39 13.76 -19.45
CA SER A 29 11.50 13.30 -18.59
C SER A 29 11.60 13.89 -17.17
N GLY A 30 10.61 13.62 -16.33
CA GLY A 30 10.83 13.38 -14.91
C GLY A 30 10.74 11.87 -14.71
N GLU A 31 11.70 11.26 -14.02
CA GLU A 31 11.70 9.81 -13.78
C GLU A 31 10.31 9.37 -13.29
N ALA A 32 9.65 8.52 -14.08
CA ALA A 32 8.30 8.08 -13.78
C ALA A 32 8.37 7.12 -12.59
N LEU A 33 7.76 7.52 -11.46
CA LEU A 33 7.67 6.74 -10.23
C LEU A 33 7.32 5.28 -10.56
N GLN A 34 8.08 4.32 -10.04
CA GLN A 34 7.83 2.90 -10.23
C GLN A 34 7.10 2.31 -9.04
N CYS A 35 6.02 1.58 -9.29
CA CYS A 35 5.26 0.91 -8.25
C CYS A 35 4.88 -0.51 -8.68
N TYR A 36 4.75 -1.41 -7.70
CA TYR A 36 4.07 -2.69 -7.93
C TYR A 36 2.61 -2.44 -8.29
N THR A 37 2.18 -2.96 -9.42
CA THR A 37 0.80 -2.89 -9.89
C THR A 37 0.29 -4.30 -10.13
N CYS A 38 -0.36 -4.88 -9.12
CA CYS A 38 -0.65 -6.31 -9.07
C CYS A 38 -1.85 -6.60 -8.16
N MET A 39 -2.39 -7.82 -8.28
CA MET A 39 -3.39 -8.37 -7.38
C MET A 39 -3.01 -9.81 -7.05
N GLY A 40 -3.06 -10.18 -5.77
CA GLY A 40 -2.73 -11.52 -5.32
C GLY A 40 -3.39 -11.87 -3.99
N SER A 41 -3.38 -13.15 -3.65
CA SER A 41 -3.88 -13.64 -2.36
C SER A 41 -2.98 -13.27 -1.19
N ASN A 42 -1.73 -12.90 -1.46
CA ASN A 42 -0.77 -12.40 -0.50
C ASN A 42 0.22 -11.44 -1.19
N ASN A 43 1.11 -10.85 -0.39
CA ASN A 43 2.09 -9.88 -0.86
C ASN A 43 3.11 -10.47 -1.86
N ASN A 44 3.54 -11.71 -1.65
CA ASN A 44 4.57 -12.36 -2.46
C ASN A 44 4.05 -12.70 -3.87
N ASP A 45 2.84 -13.24 -3.96
CA ASP A 45 2.19 -13.56 -5.24
C ASP A 45 1.91 -12.30 -6.07
N CYS A 46 1.62 -11.18 -5.40
CA CYS A 46 1.53 -9.87 -6.03
C CYS A 46 2.92 -9.43 -6.55
N ASN A 47 3.96 -9.49 -5.71
CA ASN A 47 5.31 -9.04 -6.06
C ASN A 47 5.94 -9.78 -7.23
N ARG A 48 5.59 -11.06 -7.40
CA ARG A 48 6.06 -11.86 -8.55
C ARG A 48 5.62 -11.32 -9.91
N GLN A 49 4.57 -10.48 -9.95
CA GLN A 49 4.10 -9.84 -11.19
C GLN A 49 4.99 -8.65 -11.61
N GLY A 50 5.83 -8.16 -10.69
CA GLY A 50 6.77 -7.06 -10.93
C GLY A 50 6.17 -5.66 -10.80
N SER A 51 7.04 -4.67 -10.85
CA SER A 51 6.69 -3.25 -10.86
C SER A 51 6.48 -2.71 -12.27
N LYS A 52 5.81 -1.57 -12.36
CA LYS A 52 5.50 -0.84 -13.59
C LYS A 52 5.71 0.65 -13.33
N SER A 53 6.16 1.36 -14.36
CA SER A 53 6.22 2.82 -14.33
C SER A 53 4.80 3.39 -14.24
N CYS A 54 4.61 4.29 -13.28
CA CYS A 54 3.37 5.01 -13.09
C CYS A 54 3.22 6.13 -14.12
N PRO A 55 1.98 6.54 -14.43
CA PRO A 55 1.76 7.70 -15.27
C PRO A 55 2.23 8.97 -14.56
N SER A 56 2.60 10.01 -15.32
CA SER A 56 3.18 11.25 -14.78
C SER A 56 2.28 12.00 -13.77
N TYR A 57 0.97 11.74 -13.77
CA TYR A 57 0.03 12.32 -12.81
C TYR A 57 -0.04 11.56 -11.47
N SER A 58 0.61 10.40 -11.38
CA SER A 58 0.64 9.57 -10.18
C SER A 58 1.92 9.84 -9.39
N ASP A 59 1.75 10.36 -8.18
CA ASP A 59 2.84 10.72 -7.26
C ASP A 59 2.92 9.78 -6.05
N ALA A 60 2.11 8.72 -5.99
CA ALA A 60 2.10 7.78 -4.87
C ALA A 60 1.87 6.33 -5.31
N CYS A 61 2.47 5.38 -4.60
CA CYS A 61 2.09 3.98 -4.64
C CYS A 61 1.04 3.70 -3.56
N ALA A 62 0.02 2.91 -3.88
CA ALA A 62 -0.99 2.44 -2.92
C ALA A 62 -0.94 0.91 -2.79
N VAL A 63 -1.19 0.43 -1.57
CA VAL A 63 -1.43 -0.97 -1.23
C VAL A 63 -2.77 -1.08 -0.53
N VAL A 64 -3.65 -1.90 -1.05
CA VAL A 64 -4.95 -2.23 -0.46
C VAL A 64 -4.86 -3.67 0.05
N VAL A 65 -5.07 -3.85 1.34
CA VAL A 65 -5.13 -5.15 2.00
C VAL A 65 -6.58 -5.43 2.39
N GLY A 66 -7.16 -6.46 1.80
CA GLY A 66 -8.50 -6.93 2.11
C GLY A 66 -8.56 -7.75 3.41
N HIS A 67 -9.79 -8.09 3.81
CA HIS A 67 -10.03 -8.90 5.00
C HIS A 67 -9.43 -10.31 4.88
N ASP A 68 -9.60 -10.95 3.72
CA ASP A 68 -9.11 -12.31 3.43
C ASP A 68 -7.64 -12.35 3.03
N SER A 69 -6.80 -11.46 3.58
CA SER A 69 -5.37 -11.28 3.25
C SER A 69 -5.03 -10.90 1.80
N GLY A 70 -6.03 -10.75 0.94
CA GLY A 70 -5.84 -10.33 -0.45
C GLY A 70 -5.14 -8.97 -0.55
N VAL A 71 -4.14 -8.89 -1.42
CA VAL A 71 -3.32 -7.70 -1.64
C VAL A 71 -3.54 -7.17 -3.05
N MET A 72 -3.82 -5.88 -3.16
CA MET A 72 -3.87 -5.17 -4.44
C MET A 72 -2.97 -3.96 -4.36
N LYS A 73 -2.08 -3.79 -5.34
CA LYS A 73 -1.14 -2.67 -5.43
C LYS A 73 -1.37 -1.91 -6.72
N SER A 74 -1.23 -0.58 -6.66
CA SER A 74 -1.39 0.28 -7.83
C SER A 74 -0.72 1.64 -7.65
N CYS A 75 -0.44 2.30 -8.76
CA CYS A 75 -0.20 3.74 -8.78
C CYS A 75 -1.45 4.49 -8.30
N SER A 76 -1.23 5.60 -7.59
CA SER A 76 -2.26 6.43 -6.98
C SER A 76 -1.77 7.88 -6.93
N TYR A 77 -2.55 8.73 -6.28
CA TYR A 77 -2.24 10.13 -6.09
C TYR A 77 -2.41 10.56 -4.63
N LYS A 78 -1.64 11.57 -4.21
CA LYS A 78 -1.56 12.03 -2.82
C LYS A 78 -2.92 12.39 -2.20
N SER A 79 -3.83 13.02 -2.95
CA SER A 79 -5.15 13.38 -2.41
C SER A 79 -6.08 12.18 -2.17
N PHE A 80 -5.93 11.08 -2.93
CA PHE A 80 -6.62 9.82 -2.61
C PHE A 80 -6.01 9.18 -1.37
N CYS A 81 -4.68 9.16 -1.28
CA CYS A 81 -3.98 8.59 -0.14
C CYS A 81 -4.29 9.32 1.16
N SER A 82 -4.37 10.66 1.14
CA SER A 82 -4.75 11.45 2.30
C SER A 82 -6.19 11.16 2.73
N GLN A 83 -7.12 11.04 1.78
CA GLN A 83 -8.50 10.67 2.07
C GLN A 83 -8.62 9.26 2.65
N ALA A 84 -7.95 8.27 2.05
CA ALA A 84 -7.99 6.87 2.50
C ALA A 84 -7.33 6.67 3.87
N THR A 85 -6.30 7.45 4.19
CA THR A 85 -5.62 7.41 5.49
C THR A 85 -6.47 8.08 6.57
N SER A 86 -7.09 9.22 6.28
CA SER A 86 -7.84 10.02 7.27
C SER A 86 -9.25 9.51 7.52
N GLN A 87 -9.97 9.13 6.46
CA GLN A 87 -11.38 8.70 6.54
C GLN A 87 -11.54 7.18 6.51
N GLY A 88 -10.42 6.45 6.38
CA GLY A 88 -10.43 5.03 6.11
C GLY A 88 -10.90 4.71 4.69
N TYR A 89 -10.72 3.46 4.29
CA TYR A 89 -11.31 2.98 3.04
C TYR A 89 -12.79 2.66 3.28
N ARG A 90 -13.66 3.02 2.34
CA ARG A 90 -15.13 2.88 2.47
C ARG A 90 -15.65 1.45 2.71
N ALA A 91 -14.79 0.44 2.65
CA ALA A 91 -15.15 -0.95 2.86
C ALA A 91 -14.65 -1.45 4.23
N PRO A 92 -15.53 -2.04 5.08
CA PRO A 92 -15.13 -2.57 6.36
C PRO A 92 -14.09 -3.69 6.20
N GLY A 93 -13.08 -3.70 7.07
CA GLY A 93 -12.01 -4.71 7.03
C GLY A 93 -10.96 -4.53 5.94
N VAL A 94 -11.04 -3.44 5.15
CA VAL A 94 -10.03 -3.12 4.13
C VAL A 94 -9.12 -2.00 4.62
N LYS A 95 -7.80 -2.21 4.51
CA LYS A 95 -6.78 -1.22 4.87
C LYS A 95 -6.08 -0.72 3.62
N VAL A 96 -5.80 0.59 3.57
CA VAL A 96 -5.04 1.21 2.49
C VAL A 96 -3.79 1.85 3.08
N HIS A 97 -2.65 1.57 2.45
CA HIS A 97 -1.35 2.12 2.78
C HIS A 97 -0.77 2.81 1.55
N CYS A 98 -0.13 3.96 1.76
CA CYS A 98 0.49 4.71 0.67
C CYS A 98 1.93 5.11 0.99
N CYS A 99 2.75 5.19 -0.06
CA CYS A 99 4.14 5.63 -0.02
C CYS A 99 4.52 6.34 -1.33
N TYR A 100 5.65 7.05 -1.38
CA TYR A 100 5.96 8.06 -2.40
C TYR A 100 7.33 7.85 -3.10
N SER A 101 7.91 6.66 -2.99
CA SER A 101 9.25 6.34 -3.50
C SER A 101 9.17 5.14 -4.45
N ASP A 102 10.15 4.98 -5.33
CA ASP A 102 10.17 3.83 -6.25
C ASP A 102 10.15 2.51 -5.48
N ASP A 103 9.28 1.60 -5.93
CA ASP A 103 9.08 0.26 -5.39
C ASP A 103 8.81 0.19 -3.88
N CYS A 104 8.45 1.32 -3.25
CA CYS A 104 8.20 1.40 -1.81
C CYS A 104 7.06 0.47 -1.37
N ASN A 105 6.11 0.21 -2.27
CA ASN A 105 4.97 -0.64 -2.01
C ASN A 105 5.27 -2.14 -2.13
N VAL A 106 6.54 -2.56 -2.25
CA VAL A 106 6.96 -3.97 -2.25
C VAL A 106 6.52 -4.71 -0.98
N THR A 107 6.48 -4.01 0.16
CA THR A 107 5.90 -4.54 1.40
C THR A 107 4.51 -3.98 1.61
N SER A 108 3.60 -4.78 2.17
CA SER A 108 2.24 -4.33 2.48
C SER A 108 2.17 -3.30 3.62
N PHE A 109 3.31 -3.00 4.24
CA PHE A 109 3.46 -2.14 5.42
C PHE A 109 4.18 -0.82 5.10
N ALA A 110 4.27 -0.47 3.82
CA ALA A 110 4.93 0.76 3.40
C ALA A 110 4.22 1.96 4.06
N CYS A 111 4.95 2.61 4.97
CA CYS A 111 4.52 3.66 5.90
C CYS A 111 3.87 3.20 7.23
N ARG A 112 4.52 2.26 7.92
CA ARG A 112 4.69 2.37 9.38
C ARG A 112 6.17 2.21 9.75
N LEU A 113 6.96 3.22 9.41
CA LEU A 113 8.02 3.64 10.31
C LEU A 113 7.40 4.73 11.19
N PRO A 114 6.82 4.42 12.37
CA PRO A 114 7.12 5.32 13.46
C PRO A 114 8.64 5.30 13.54
N GLU A 115 9.28 6.47 13.45
CA GLU A 115 10.65 6.62 13.91
C GLU A 115 10.72 5.94 15.28
N LEU A 116 11.22 4.70 15.29
CA LEU A 116 11.32 3.92 16.50
C LEU A 116 12.51 4.55 17.21
N SER A 117 12.16 5.60 17.94
CA SER A 117 12.96 6.46 18.79
C SER A 117 14.28 5.79 19.14
N PHE A 118 15.34 6.11 18.39
CA PHE A 118 16.71 5.88 18.86
C PHE A 118 16.86 6.42 20.29
N LEU A 119 16.14 7.51 20.61
CA LEU A 119 15.91 8.04 21.95
C LEU A 119 15.53 6.98 23.01
N LEU A 120 14.61 6.04 22.73
CA LEU A 120 14.20 4.98 23.68
C LEU A 120 15.34 4.00 24.00
N LEU A 121 16.30 3.81 23.09
CA LEU A 121 17.51 3.01 23.31
C LEU A 121 18.57 3.76 24.12
N PHE A 122 18.61 5.09 24.06
CA PHE A 122 19.57 5.91 24.83
C PHE A 122 19.14 6.17 26.27
N LEU A 123 17.84 6.19 26.59
CA LEU A 123 17.35 6.37 27.95
C LEU A 123 17.97 5.41 28.98
N PRO A 124 17.99 4.07 28.78
CA PRO A 124 18.57 3.16 29.77
C PRO A 124 20.09 3.34 29.95
N LEU A 125 20.81 3.69 28.89
CA LEU A 125 22.26 3.95 28.92
C LEU A 125 22.59 5.24 29.69
N LEU A 126 21.77 6.29 29.52
CA LEU A 126 21.92 7.56 30.24
C LEU A 126 21.62 7.39 31.74
N PHE A 127 20.57 6.64 32.10
CA PHE A 127 20.27 6.31 33.49
C PHE A 127 21.43 5.51 34.14
N HIS A 128 22.00 4.54 33.43
CA HIS A 128 23.12 3.76 33.96
C HIS A 128 24.37 4.63 34.21
N TYR A 129 24.63 5.62 33.35
CA TYR A 129 25.75 6.55 33.53
C TYR A 129 25.52 7.50 34.72
N LEU A 130 24.31 8.04 34.87
CA LEU A 130 23.96 8.91 36.00
C LEU A 130 24.03 8.19 37.35
N PHE A 131 23.51 6.97 37.44
CA PHE A 131 23.63 6.15 38.66
C PHE A 131 25.10 5.87 39.03
N LYS A 132 25.97 5.70 38.04
CA LYS A 132 27.40 5.49 38.28
C LYS A 132 28.12 6.74 38.80
N LEU A 133 27.67 7.94 38.42
CA LEU A 133 28.22 9.22 38.89
C LEU A 133 27.76 9.61 40.31
N SER A 134 26.63 9.09 40.78
CA SER A 134 26.14 9.37 42.15
C SER A 134 26.74 8.48 43.23
N TYR A 135 27.55 7.47 42.86
CA TYR A 135 28.14 6.48 43.79
C TYR A 135 29.67 6.61 43.92
N TYR A 136 30.24 7.72 43.44
CA TYR A 136 31.65 8.12 43.56
C TYR A 136 31.72 9.52 44.15
#